data_AF-A0AA88UJC9-F1
#
_entry.id   AF-A0AA88UJC9-F1
#
_cell.length_a   1.000
_cell.length_b   1.000
_cell.length_c   1.000
_cell.angle_alpha   90.00
_cell.angle_beta   90.00
_cell.angle_gamma   90.00
#
_symmetry.space_group_name_H-M   'P 1'
#
loop_
_entity.id
_entity.type
_entity.pdbx_description
1 polymer ?
#
loop_
_entity_poly.entity_id
_entity_poly.type
_entity_poly.pdbx_seq_one_letter_code
_entity_poly.pdbx_strand_id
1 'polypeptide(L)' 'MAAISLYHFLLLTLFPTLGGAGIDACKEARCGHKGPLIRFPFRLNFLQPEHCGHPEFTLTCNPNNQTLLQLPSSVNLL' A
#
# COMPACT_ATOMS: atom_id res chain seq x y z
N MET A 1 16.14 26.46 -31.09
CA MET A 1 15.02 26.79 -30.18
C MET A 1 13.88 25.76 -30.30
N ALA A 2 13.29 25.58 -31.49
CA ALA A 2 12.22 24.60 -31.71
C ALA A 2 12.63 23.13 -31.46
N ALA A 3 13.81 22.71 -31.92
CA ALA A 3 14.28 21.32 -31.76
C ALA A 3 14.48 20.91 -30.28
N ILE A 4 14.94 21.83 -29.44
CA ILE A 4 15.13 21.59 -27.99
C ILE A 4 13.76 21.43 -27.33
N SER A 5 12.81 22.29 -27.68
CA SER A 5 11.43 22.20 -27.21
C SER A 5 10.76 20.89 -27.62
N LEU A 6 10.99 20.41 -28.86
CA LEU A 6 10.51 19.12 -29.33
C LEU A 6 11.12 17.94 -28.54
N TYR A 7 12.41 17.99 -28.21
CA TYR A 7 13.06 16.96 -27.39
C TYR A 7 12.47 16.88 -25.97
N HIS A 8 12.17 18.03 -25.35
CA HIS A 8 11.55 18.08 -24.04
C HIS A 8 10.11 17.55 -24.08
N PHE A 9 9.38 17.88 -25.14
CA PHE A 9 8.03 17.36 -25.37
C PHE A 9 8.03 15.85 -25.62
N LEU A 10 9.04 15.33 -26.33
CA LEU A 10 9.23 13.91 -26.56
C LEU A 10 9.59 13.16 -25.27
N LEU A 11 10.45 13.74 -24.43
CA LEU A 11 10.75 13.20 -23.10
C LEU A 11 9.49 13.15 -22.23
N LEU A 12 8.72 14.24 -22.14
CA LEU A 12 7.48 14.30 -21.35
C LEU A 12 6.41 13.29 -21.80
N THR A 13 6.43 12.86 -23.07
CA THR A 13 5.48 11.86 -23.61
C THR A 13 6.02 10.43 -23.54
N LEU A 14 7.35 10.22 -23.55
CA LEU A 14 7.98 8.90 -23.35
C LEU A 14 8.20 8.52 -21.89
N PHE A 15 8.17 9.48 -20.97
CA PHE A 15 8.01 9.20 -19.55
C PHE A 15 6.52 8.99 -19.30
N PRO A 16 5.99 7.74 -19.32
CA PRO A 16 4.72 7.51 -18.66
C PRO A 16 4.90 8.08 -17.26
N THR A 17 4.02 9.01 -16.88
CA THR A 17 3.99 9.56 -15.53
C THR A 17 4.11 8.39 -14.57
N LEU A 18 5.28 8.18 -13.95
CA LEU A 18 5.45 7.33 -12.78
C LEU A 18 4.76 8.07 -11.62
N GLY A 19 3.45 8.16 -11.73
CA GLY A 19 2.58 9.02 -10.96
C GLY A 19 1.30 8.27 -10.70
N GLY A 20 1.43 7.20 -9.92
CA GLY A 20 0.36 6.55 -9.17
C GLY A 20 -0.90 6.20 -9.95
N ALA A 21 -0.99 4.94 -10.37
CA ALA A 21 -2.28 4.23 -10.43
C ALA A 21 -2.84 4.05 -9.00
N GLY A 22 -3.00 5.15 -8.25
CA GLY A 22 -3.14 5.15 -6.80
C GLY A 22 -4.58 5.05 -6.29
N ILE A 23 -5.57 4.99 -7.18
CA ILE A 23 -6.97 4.97 -6.77
C ILE A 23 -7.48 3.54 -6.54
N ASP A 24 -6.89 2.55 -7.25
CA ASP A 24 -7.20 1.12 -7.09
C ASP A 24 -6.07 0.28 -6.49
N ALA A 25 -4.85 0.82 -6.35
CA ALA A 25 -3.70 0.02 -5.94
C ALA A 25 -3.79 -0.48 -4.49
N CYS A 26 -4.41 0.29 -3.60
CA CYS A 26 -4.62 -0.11 -2.20
C CYS A 26 -6.11 -0.17 -1.87
N LYS A 27 -6.74 -1.28 -2.26
CA LYS A 27 -8.13 -1.56 -1.93
C LYS A 27 -8.34 -1.54 -0.40
N GLU A 28 -9.45 -0.96 0.03
CA GLU A 28 -9.90 -1.03 1.42
C GLU A 28 -10.04 -2.50 1.86
N ALA A 29 -9.39 -2.86 2.95
CA ALA A 29 -9.44 -4.21 3.51
C ALA A 29 -9.90 -4.19 4.96
N ARG A 30 -10.67 -5.22 5.36
CA ARG A 30 -11.16 -5.47 6.72
C ARG A 30 -11.33 -6.98 6.91
N CYS A 31 -11.08 -7.49 8.11
CA CYS A 31 -11.37 -8.91 8.44
C CYS A 31 -12.85 -9.17 8.65
N GLY A 32 -13.54 -8.24 9.30
CA GLY A 32 -14.98 -8.33 9.56
C GLY A 32 -15.67 -7.02 9.22
N HIS A 33 -16.98 -7.08 8.98
CA HIS A 33 -17.77 -5.90 8.62
C HIS A 33 -17.69 -4.79 9.69
N LYS A 34 -17.62 -5.17 10.96
CA LYS A 34 -17.43 -4.26 12.11
C LYS A 34 -15.96 -4.05 12.50
N GLY A 35 -15.02 -4.63 11.75
CA GLY A 35 -13.59 -4.54 12.03
C GLY A 35 -12.99 -3.19 11.60
N PRO A 36 -11.79 -2.87 12.09
CA PRO A 36 -11.09 -1.65 11.69
C PRO A 36 -10.75 -1.67 10.21
N LEU A 37 -10.71 -0.49 9.59
CA LEU A 37 -10.18 -0.34 8.25
C LEU A 37 -8.66 -0.52 8.26
N ILE A 38 -8.15 -1.35 7.35
CA ILE A 38 -6.72 -1.63 7.23
C ILE A 38 -6.13 -0.72 6.16
N ARG A 39 -5.13 0.05 6.57
CA ARG A 39 -4.44 1.06 5.78
C ARG A 39 -3.00 1.20 6.25
N PHE A 40 -2.17 1.78 5.39
CA PHE A 40 -0.78 2.11 5.70
C PHE A 40 -0.64 2.73 7.11
N PRO A 41 0.31 2.27 7.95
CA PRO A 41 1.41 1.38 7.60
C PRO A 41 1.05 -0.11 7.66
N PHE A 42 -0.18 -0.47 8.02
CA PHE A 42 -0.64 -1.85 8.09
C PHE A 42 -1.18 -2.34 6.74
N ARG A 43 -1.01 -3.63 6.47
CA ARG A 43 -1.65 -4.29 5.33
C ARG A 43 -2.20 -5.64 5.74
N LEU A 44 -3.26 -6.09 5.08
CA LEU A 44 -3.74 -7.45 5.25
C LEU A 44 -3.01 -8.38 4.27
N ASN A 45 -2.42 -9.45 4.80
CA ASN A 45 -1.73 -10.45 3.98
C ASN A 45 -2.68 -11.00 2.91
N PHE A 46 -2.16 -11.22 1.70
CA PHE A 46 -2.87 -11.75 0.52
C PHE A 46 -4.00 -10.88 -0.07
N LEU A 47 -4.51 -9.87 0.62
CA LEU A 47 -5.58 -8.98 0.11
C LEU A 47 -5.08 -7.62 -0.38
N GLN A 48 -3.99 -7.11 0.20
CA GLN A 48 -3.41 -5.83 -0.19
C GLN A 48 -2.01 -6.05 -0.77
N PRO A 49 -1.66 -5.37 -1.87
CA PRO A 49 -0.29 -5.41 -2.41
C PRO A 49 0.76 -4.98 -1.39
N GLU A 50 2.00 -5.45 -1.60
CA GLU A 50 3.14 -5.17 -0.71
C GLU A 50 3.36 -3.67 -0.47
N HIS A 51 3.13 -2.82 -1.47
CA HIS A 51 3.32 -1.37 -1.36
C HIS A 51 2.24 -0.66 -0.52
N CYS A 52 1.16 -1.34 -0.12
CA CYS A 52 0.08 -0.77 0.66
C CYS A 52 0.31 -0.80 2.17
N GLY A 53 1.37 -1.47 2.63
CA GLY A 53 1.76 -1.48 4.02
C GLY A 53 3.20 -1.94 4.21
N HIS A 54 3.74 -1.66 5.38
CA HIS A 54 5.10 -2.04 5.73
C HIS A 54 5.18 -3.56 5.99
N PRO A 55 6.25 -4.26 5.56
CA PRO A 55 6.40 -5.70 5.77
C PRO A 55 6.24 -6.13 7.25
N GLU A 56 6.86 -5.37 8.16
CA GLU A 56 6.78 -5.58 9.62
C GLU A 56 5.37 -5.39 10.23
N PHE A 57 4.46 -4.75 9.50
CA PHE A 57 3.10 -4.44 9.98
C PHE A 57 2.03 -5.21 9.18
N THR A 58 2.38 -6.43 8.77
CA THR A 58 1.45 -7.34 8.11
C THR A 58 0.44 -7.92 9.11
N LEU A 59 -0.84 -7.80 8.78
CA LEU A 59 -1.98 -8.28 9.56
C LEU A 59 -2.56 -9.57 8.96
N THR A 60 -3.20 -10.36 9.82
CA THR A 60 -3.96 -11.56 9.43
C THR A 60 -5.37 -11.52 10.03
N CYS A 61 -6.29 -12.29 9.45
CA CYS A 61 -7.61 -12.52 10.04
C CYS A 61 -7.65 -13.88 10.74
N ASN A 62 -8.25 -13.94 11.92
CA ASN A 62 -8.55 -15.23 12.56
C ASN A 62 -9.89 -15.81 12.05
N PRO A 63 -10.24 -17.06 12.41
CA PRO A 63 -11.52 -17.68 12.02
C PRO A 63 -12.78 -16.93 12.49
N ASN A 64 -12.64 -16.05 13.50
CA ASN A 64 -13.72 -15.22 14.03
C ASN A 64 -13.79 -13.83 13.36
N ASN A 65 -13.09 -13.63 12.22
CA ASN A 65 -13.00 -12.36 11.49
C ASN A 65 -12.41 -11.20 12.30
N GLN A 66 -11.58 -11.49 13.30
CA GLN A 66 -10.86 -10.48 14.07
C GLN A 66 -9.49 -10.23 13.44
N THR A 67 -9.08 -8.96 13.45
CA THR A 67 -7.77 -8.51 12.96
C THR A 67 -6.69 -8.85 13.98
N LEU A 68 -5.65 -9.59 13.57
CA LEU A 68 -4.49 -9.92 14.39
C LEU A 68 -3.23 -9.22 13.86
N LEU A 69 -2.47 -8.63 14.77
CA LEU A 69 -1.13 -8.07 14.53
C LEU A 69 -0.11 -8.97 15.22
N GLN A 70 0.88 -9.47 14.46
CA GLN A 70 2.01 -10.18 15.02
C GLN A 70 3.02 -9.15 15.54
N LEU A 71 3.16 -9.05 16.86
CA LEU A 71 4.20 -8.21 17.45
C LEU A 71 5.53 -8.99 17.45
N PRO A 72 6.67 -8.35 17.15
CA PRO A 72 7.96 -8.95 17.43
C PRO A 72 8.08 -9.20 18.94
N SER A 73 8.80 -10.25 19.34
CA SER A 73 8.93 -10.70 20.72
C SER A 73 9.61 -9.70 21.68
N SER A 74 10.04 -8.52 21.20
CA SER A 74 10.84 -7.55 21.94
C SER A 74 10.27 -6.13 21.90
N VAL A 75 8.95 -5.95 21.98
CA VAL A 75 8.38 -4.61 22.25
C VAL A 75 8.58 -4.30 23.73
N ASN A 76 9.75 -3.76 24.08
CA ASN A 76 9.93 -3.08 25.37
C ASN A 76 9.29 -1.69 25.25
N LEU A 77 8.08 -1.56 25.79
CA LEU A 77 7.48 -0.25 26.06
C LEU A 77 8.12 0.27 27.35
N LEU A 78 9.22 1.00 27.22
CA LEU A 78 9.81 1.79 28.31
C LEU A 78 9.00 3.07 28.56
#